data_AF-B0EUM6-F1
#
_entry.id   AF-B0EUM6-F1
#
_cell.length_a   1.000
_cell.length_b   1.000
_cell.length_c   1.000
_cell.angle_alpha   90.00
_cell.angle_beta   90.00
_cell.angle_gamma   90.00
#
_symmetry.space_group_name_H-M   'P 1'
#
loop_
_entity.id
_entity.type
_entity.pdbx_description
1 polymer ?
#
loop_
_entity_poly.entity_id
_entity_poly.type
_entity_poly.pdbx_seq_one_letter_code
_entity_poly.pdbx_strand_id
1 'polypeptide(L)'
;MSSTTTKPLLSILLSTIAKEVRVQLSQAIDETTQIVLYGLVYWFRIWDHEHNLKYSKEVFDWLDFLLIDIESNLIDSTTLIQLLKYIRSGCYIPDTEHFN
;
A
#
# COMPACT_ATOMS: atom_id res chain seq x y z
N MET A 1 8.47 23.79 19.30
CA MET A 1 7.34 22.86 19.51
C MET A 1 7.59 21.62 18.68
N SER A 2 8.06 20.52 19.27
CA SER A 2 8.17 19.25 18.54
C SER A 2 6.76 18.65 18.43
N SER A 3 6.15 18.73 17.26
CA SER A 3 4.94 17.94 16.98
C SER A 3 5.33 16.47 17.11
N THR A 4 4.87 15.81 18.16
CA THR A 4 4.95 14.36 18.30
C THR A 4 4.02 13.76 17.26
N THR A 5 4.50 13.61 16.03
CA THR A 5 3.77 12.94 14.97
C THR A 5 3.72 11.47 15.34
N THR A 6 2.62 11.03 15.93
CA THR A 6 2.39 9.63 16.28
C THR A 6 2.43 8.81 14.99
N LYS A 7 3.43 7.93 14.87
CA LYS A 7 3.54 7.02 13.73
C LYS A 7 2.31 6.09 13.73
N PRO A 8 1.64 5.87 12.59
CA PRO A 8 0.53 4.93 12.52
C PRO A 8 1.03 3.50 12.76
N LEU A 9 0.16 2.67 13.32
CA LEU A 9 0.36 1.22 13.35
C LEU A 9 0.29 0.66 11.92
N LEU A 10 1.15 -0.32 11.60
CA LEU A 10 1.15 -0.97 10.30
C LEU A 10 -0.20 -1.65 10.04
N SER A 11 -0.79 -2.29 11.03
CA SER A 11 -2.12 -2.91 10.96
C SER A 11 -3.21 -1.94 10.49
N ILE A 12 -3.19 -0.71 11.02
CA ILE A 12 -4.12 0.37 10.68
C ILE A 12 -3.85 0.86 9.26
N LEU A 13 -2.58 1.02 8.89
CA LEU A 13 -2.18 1.47 7.56
C LEU A 13 -2.63 0.47 6.49
N LEU A 14 -2.38 -0.83 6.70
CA LEU A 14 -2.83 -1.92 5.82
C LEU A 14 -4.37 -1.94 5.70
N SER A 15 -5.08 -1.82 6.82
CA SER A 15 -6.54 -1.78 6.84
C SER A 15 -7.10 -0.56 6.08
N THR A 16 -6.41 0.57 6.15
CA THR A 16 -6.79 1.81 5.47
C THR A 16 -6.54 1.69 3.96
N ILE A 17 -5.39 1.15 3.57
CA ILE A 17 -5.07 0.85 2.17
C ILE A 17 -6.08 -0.13 1.58
N ALA A 18 -6.42 -1.21 2.29
CA ALA A 18 -7.41 -2.18 1.83
C ALA A 18 -8.80 -1.56 1.61
N LYS A 19 -9.21 -0.61 2.46
CA LYS A 19 -10.46 0.15 2.27
C LYS A 19 -10.38 1.04 1.02
N GLU A 20 -9.29 1.77 0.87
CA GLU A 20 -9.08 2.66 -0.28
C GLU A 20 -9.07 1.87 -1.60
N VAL A 21 -8.32 0.77 -1.66
CA VAL A 21 -8.29 -0.12 -2.84
C VAL A 21 -9.68 -0.63 -3.19
N ARG A 22 -10.53 -0.97 -2.21
CA ARG A 22 -11.92 -1.39 -2.47
C ARG A 22 -12.76 -0.26 -3.06
N VAL A 23 -12.58 0.97 -2.58
CA VAL A 23 -13.26 2.16 -3.13
C VAL A 23 -12.84 2.37 -4.58
N GLN A 24 -11.54 2.35 -4.85
CA GLN A 24 -10.98 2.52 -6.20
C GLN A 24 -11.46 1.41 -7.15
N LEU A 25 -11.47 0.14 -6.71
CA LEU A 25 -11.99 -0.98 -7.49
C LEU A 25 -13.48 -0.81 -7.81
N SER A 26 -14.29 -0.28 -6.88
CA SER A 26 -15.72 -0.04 -7.12
C SER A 26 -16.00 1.07 -8.13
N GLN A 27 -14.99 1.92 -8.39
CA GLN A 27 -15.06 3.05 -9.32
C GLN A 27 -14.27 2.79 -10.61
N ALA A 28 -13.55 1.66 -10.71
CA ALA A 28 -12.72 1.34 -11.86
C ALA A 28 -13.59 1.11 -13.11
N ILE A 29 -13.46 2.01 -14.07
CA ILE A 29 -14.25 2.01 -15.31
C ILE A 29 -13.59 1.22 -16.45
N ASP A 30 -12.30 0.91 -16.32
CA ASP A 30 -11.51 0.23 -17.33
C ASP A 30 -10.69 -0.93 -16.74
N GLU A 31 -10.30 -1.85 -17.61
CA GLU A 31 -9.56 -3.06 -17.25
C GLU A 31 -8.15 -2.75 -16.74
N THR A 32 -7.50 -1.71 -17.27
CA THR A 32 -6.12 -1.34 -16.88
C THR A 32 -6.07 -0.93 -15.42
N THR A 33 -7.01 -0.08 -14.98
CA THR A 33 -7.15 0.31 -13.57
C THR A 33 -7.34 -0.91 -12.67
N GLN A 34 -8.17 -1.88 -13.08
CA GLN A 34 -8.38 -3.10 -12.31
C GLN A 34 -7.12 -3.94 -12.21
N ILE A 35 -6.38 -4.12 -13.32
CA ILE A 35 -5.12 -4.86 -13.35
C ILE A 35 -4.11 -4.27 -12.36
N VAL A 36 -3.94 -2.94 -12.37
CA VAL A 36 -3.03 -2.24 -11.46
C VAL A 36 -3.42 -2.46 -9.99
N LEU A 37 -4.72 -2.30 -9.67
CA LEU A 37 -5.22 -2.48 -8.31
C LEU A 37 -5.11 -3.94 -7.82
N TYR A 38 -5.38 -4.92 -8.67
CA TYR A 38 -5.16 -6.33 -8.35
C TYR A 38 -3.68 -6.67 -8.22
N GLY A 39 -2.81 -6.06 -9.03
CA GLY A 39 -1.35 -6.14 -8.91
C GLY A 39 -0.88 -5.65 -7.54
N LEU A 40 -1.39 -4.52 -7.06
CA LEU A 40 -1.12 -4.03 -5.71
C LEU A 40 -1.58 -5.00 -4.62
N VAL A 41 -2.79 -5.56 -4.73
CA VAL A 41 -3.28 -6.56 -3.77
C VAL A 41 -2.38 -7.79 -3.75
N TYR A 42 -1.94 -8.26 -4.92
CA TYR A 42 -1.05 -9.40 -5.02
C TYR A 42 0.33 -9.11 -4.42
N TRP A 43 0.87 -7.91 -4.63
CA TRP A 43 2.10 -7.45 -4.00
C TRP A 43 2.02 -7.50 -2.47
N PHE A 44 0.92 -7.05 -1.85
CA PHE A 44 0.73 -7.16 -0.41
C PHE A 44 0.76 -8.62 0.07
N ARG A 45 0.19 -9.55 -0.69
CA ARG A 45 0.22 -10.98 -0.34
C ARG A 45 1.63 -11.55 -0.39
N ILE A 46 2.44 -11.17 -1.38
CA ILE A 46 3.85 -11.57 -1.45
C ILE A 46 4.61 -11.00 -0.25
N TRP A 47 4.43 -9.71 0.04
CA TRP A 47 5.09 -9.06 1.16
C TRP A 47 4.74 -9.71 2.50
N ASP A 48 3.48 -10.10 2.68
CA ASP A 48 3.01 -10.83 3.85
C ASP A 48 3.58 -12.26 3.92
N HIS A 49 3.30 -13.10 2.92
CA HIS A 49 3.65 -14.53 2.96
C HIS A 49 5.15 -14.81 2.86
N GLU A 50 5.87 -14.10 2.00
CA GLU A 50 7.28 -14.40 1.72
C GLU A 50 8.22 -13.62 2.64
N HIS A 51 7.79 -12.45 3.10
CA HIS A 51 8.65 -11.55 3.87
C HIS A 51 8.13 -11.25 5.28
N ASN A 52 6.97 -11.81 5.69
CA ASN A 52 6.35 -11.56 7.00
C ASN A 52 6.22 -10.05 7.29
N LEU A 53 5.83 -9.28 6.27
CA LEU A 53 5.71 -7.82 6.34
C LEU A 53 7.00 -7.08 6.73
N LYS A 54 8.16 -7.73 6.61
CA LYS A 54 9.47 -7.11 6.82
C LYS A 54 9.96 -6.45 5.55
N TYR A 55 10.79 -5.42 5.70
CA TYR A 55 11.41 -4.76 4.56
C TYR A 55 12.30 -5.75 3.78
N SER A 56 12.08 -5.78 2.46
CA SER A 56 12.95 -6.43 1.49
C SER A 56 13.18 -5.45 0.35
N LYS A 57 14.43 -5.29 -0.08
CA LYS A 57 14.76 -4.36 -1.17
C LYS A 57 13.95 -4.67 -2.43
N GLU A 58 13.92 -5.94 -2.83
CA GLU A 58 13.21 -6.39 -4.03
C GLU A 58 11.70 -6.06 -3.98
N VAL A 59 11.05 -6.36 -2.86
CA VAL A 59 9.63 -6.06 -2.63
C VAL A 59 9.36 -4.55 -2.74
N PHE A 60 10.22 -3.73 -2.15
CA PHE A 60 10.03 -2.29 -2.16
C PHE A 60 10.44 -1.62 -3.47
N ASP A 61 11.34 -2.22 -4.24
CA ASP A 61 11.61 -1.82 -5.63
C ASP A 61 10.35 -2.10 -6.50
N TRP A 62 9.63 -3.21 -6.27
CA TRP A 62 8.34 -3.47 -6.92
C TRP A 62 7.25 -2.49 -6.52
N LEU A 63 7.24 -2.06 -5.25
CA LEU A 63 6.32 -1.02 -4.78
C LEU A 63 6.54 0.30 -5.53
N ASP A 64 7.79 0.65 -5.85
CA ASP A 64 8.10 1.86 -6.61
C ASP A 64 7.53 1.82 -8.02
N PHE A 65 7.55 0.67 -8.70
CA PHE A 65 6.87 0.50 -9.99
C PHE A 65 5.34 0.61 -9.86
N LEU A 66 4.76 -0.04 -8.85
CA LEU A 66 3.32 0.04 -8.58
C LEU A 66 2.85 1.47 -8.28
N LEU A 67 3.66 2.28 -7.58
CA LEU A 67 3.34 3.68 -7.33
C LEU A 67 3.19 4.47 -8.64
N ILE A 68 4.07 4.24 -9.62
CA ILE A 68 4.03 4.89 -10.94
C ILE A 68 2.79 4.43 -11.71
N ASP A 69 2.50 3.13 -11.70
CA ASP A 69 1.33 2.58 -12.39
C ASP A 69 0.03 3.09 -11.79
N ILE A 70 -0.05 3.18 -10.46
CA ILE A 70 -1.21 3.74 -9.75
C ILE A 70 -1.40 5.22 -10.10
N GLU A 71 -0.31 6.00 -10.11
CA GLU A 71 -0.37 7.43 -10.44
C GLU A 71 -0.86 7.68 -11.87
N SER A 72 -0.48 6.79 -12.79
CA SER A 72 -0.75 6.96 -14.23
C SER A 72 -2.12 6.45 -14.66
N ASN A 73 -2.73 5.52 -13.91
CA ASN A 73 -3.94 4.82 -14.33
C ASN A 73 -5.19 5.18 -13.51
N LEU A 74 -5.06 5.58 -12.25
CA LEU A 74 -6.23 5.95 -11.44
C LEU A 74 -6.62 7.41 -11.67
N ILE A 75 -7.93 7.67 -11.73
CA ILE A 75 -8.50 9.03 -11.87
C ILE A 75 -8.17 9.90 -10.64
N ASP A 76 -8.26 9.34 -9.44
CA ASP A 76 -7.79 9.97 -8.20
C ASP A 76 -6.96 8.99 -7.39
N SER A 77 -5.64 9.07 -7.57
CA SER A 77 -4.65 8.21 -6.92
C SER A 77 -4.10 8.81 -5.61
N THR A 78 -4.46 10.06 -5.28
CA THR A 78 -3.74 10.88 -4.29
C THR A 78 -3.65 10.22 -2.93
N THR A 79 -4.81 9.79 -2.41
CA THR A 79 -4.91 9.17 -1.08
C THR A 79 -4.16 7.83 -1.04
N LEU A 80 -4.37 6.97 -2.04
CA LEU A 80 -3.73 5.67 -2.12
C LEU A 80 -2.20 5.81 -2.19
N ILE A 81 -1.69 6.72 -3.03
CA ILE A 81 -0.25 6.97 -3.15
C ILE A 81 0.34 7.50 -1.84
N GLN A 82 -0.34 8.41 -1.14
CA GLN A 82 0.15 8.89 0.15
C GLN A 82 0.28 7.75 1.16
N LEU A 83 -0.73 6.88 1.26
CA LEU A 83 -0.69 5.71 2.14
C LEU A 83 0.44 4.74 1.77
N LEU A 84 0.63 4.47 0.49
CA LEU A 84 1.71 3.61 0.00
C LEU A 84 3.10 4.25 0.21
N LYS A 85 3.22 5.58 0.15
CA LYS A 85 4.45 6.31 0.50
C LYS A 85 4.80 6.16 1.98
N TYR A 86 3.82 6.09 2.88
CA TYR A 86 4.08 5.76 4.30
C TYR A 86 4.63 4.34 4.47
N ILE A 87 4.10 3.36 3.71
CA ILE A 87 4.66 2.01 3.66
C ILE A 87 6.10 2.09 3.14
N ARG A 88 6.31 2.74 2.00
CA ARG A 88 7.62 2.88 1.34
C ARG A 88 8.69 3.53 2.21
N SER A 89 8.32 4.48 3.06
CA SER A 89 9.26 5.22 3.92
C SER A 89 9.59 4.50 5.23
N GLY A 90 8.86 3.44 5.59
CA GLY A 90 9.01 2.81 6.91
C GLY A 90 8.54 3.68 8.07
N CYS A 91 7.75 4.73 7.81
CA CYS A 91 7.30 5.69 8.83
C CYS A 91 6.05 5.20 9.59
N TYR A 92 6.10 3.98 10.11
CA TYR A 92 5.03 3.32 10.87
C TYR A 92 5.61 2.48 12.02
N ILE A 93 4.73 1.96 12.88
CA ILE A 93 5.09 1.01 13.94
C ILE A 93 4.69 -0.39 13.46
N PRO A 94 5.63 -1.34 13.33
CA PRO A 94 5.30 -2.71 12.95
C PRO A 94 4.66 -3.41 14.16
N ASP A 95 3.33 -3.54 14.14
CA ASP A 95 2.52 -4.20 15.17
C ASP A 95 1.90 -5.52 14.68
N THR A 96 2.49 -6.12 13.65
CA THR A 96 1.91 -7.22 12.88
C THR A 96 2.33 -8.60 13.34
N GLU A 97 2.51 -8.82 14.64
CA GLU A 97 2.86 -10.14 15.18
C GLU A 97 1.79 -11.24 14.91
N HIS A 98 0.62 -10.87 14.37
CA HIS A 98 -0.56 -11.76 14.26
C HIS A 98 -1.37 -11.61 12.95
N PHE A 99 -0.81 -11.05 11.87
CA PHE A 99 -1.46 -11.18 10.54
C PHE A 99 -1.13 -12.57 9.98
N ASN A 100 -1.80 -13.61 10.50
CA ASN A 100 -1.79 -14.99 9.97
C ASN A 100 -3.23 -15.44 9.78
#